data_AF-A0A915NZU7-F1
#
_entry.id   AF-A0A915NZU7-F1
#
_cell.length_a   1.000
_cell.length_b   1.000
_cell.length_c   1.000
_cell.angle_alpha   90.00
_cell.angle_beta   90.00
_cell.angle_gamma   90.00
#
_symmetry.space_group_name_H-M   'P 1'
#
loop_
_entity.id
_entity.type
_entity.pdbx_description
1 polymer ?
#
loop_
_entity_poly.entity_id
_entity_poly.type
_entity_poly.pdbx_seq_one_letter_code
_entity_poly.pdbx_strand_id
1 'polypeptide(L)'
;MVESVILSKKPKKNKSKKQALPDSLLSTLSEDGGQIRDLNILKERLQDVIQILGDFKNRAEPGRKRKDYLQVFLKDLCAYYNYNEFLMEKFMNLFPNGTELIEFLDANEHQRPVTIRTNPLKTRRGELAKSLIARGMNVDPAAKWTKVGLIVYDSQVPVGATPEYLAGHYILQGLSSFLP
;
A
#
# COMPACT_ATOMS: atom_id res chain seq x y z
N MET A 1 5.42 15.93 -69.12
CA MET A 1 6.07 17.24 -68.99
C MET A 1 5.37 17.96 -67.86
N VAL A 2 5.93 18.27 -66.69
CA VAL A 2 7.33 18.50 -66.30
C VAL A 2 7.48 18.13 -64.81
N GLU A 3 8.66 17.66 -64.43
CA GLU A 3 9.13 17.35 -63.07
C GLU A 3 9.25 18.59 -62.16
N SER A 4 9.11 18.38 -60.85
CA SER A 4 9.93 18.96 -59.75
C SER A 4 9.27 18.68 -58.39
N VAL A 5 9.89 18.46 -57.23
CA VAL A 5 11.25 18.12 -56.75
C VAL A 5 11.13 18.20 -55.21
N ILE A 6 11.73 17.26 -54.46
CA ILE A 6 12.33 17.42 -53.11
C ILE A 6 11.41 17.48 -51.84
N LEU A 7 11.36 16.39 -51.05
CA LEU A 7 12.14 16.16 -49.80
C LEU A 7 11.39 15.39 -48.68
N SER A 8 11.95 14.23 -48.36
CA SER A 8 11.79 13.46 -47.11
C SER A 8 12.06 14.30 -45.85
N LYS A 9 11.13 14.29 -44.87
CA LYS A 9 11.43 14.59 -43.46
C LYS A 9 10.74 13.59 -42.53
N LYS A 10 11.53 12.63 -42.04
CA LYS A 10 11.23 11.76 -40.89
C LYS A 10 11.01 12.61 -39.62
N PRO A 11 10.12 12.21 -38.68
CA PRO A 11 9.91 12.94 -37.44
C PRO A 11 11.12 12.80 -36.50
N LYS A 12 11.48 13.90 -35.85
CA LYS A 12 12.64 14.06 -34.97
C LYS A 12 12.50 13.20 -33.71
N LYS A 13 13.54 12.42 -33.38
CA LYS A 13 13.72 11.77 -32.08
C LYS A 13 13.90 12.83 -30.99
N ASN A 14 12.92 12.97 -30.10
CA ASN A 14 13.09 13.72 -28.85
C ASN A 14 14.01 12.93 -27.93
N LYS A 15 15.21 13.47 -27.69
CA LYS A 15 16.13 13.00 -26.65
C LYS A 15 15.47 13.27 -25.30
N SER A 16 15.04 12.21 -24.61
CA SER A 16 14.68 12.30 -23.20
C SER A 16 15.93 12.71 -22.41
N LYS A 17 15.79 13.79 -21.64
CA LYS A 17 16.82 14.33 -20.76
C LYS A 17 17.26 13.24 -19.79
N LYS A 18 18.57 13.05 -19.66
CA LYS A 18 19.18 12.31 -18.55
C LYS A 18 18.83 13.04 -17.26
N GLN A 19 17.92 12.51 -16.47
CA GLN A 19 17.77 12.88 -15.07
C GLN A 19 18.85 12.11 -14.30
N ALA A 20 19.97 12.79 -14.06
CA ALA A 20 20.85 12.44 -12.94
C ALA A 20 20.09 12.81 -11.66
N LEU A 21 20.08 11.92 -10.68
CA LEU A 21 19.51 12.21 -9.36
C LEU A 21 20.34 13.34 -8.74
N PRO A 22 19.72 14.44 -8.27
CA PRO A 22 20.48 15.49 -7.62
C PRO A 22 20.97 14.98 -6.25
N ASP A 23 22.28 15.02 -6.02
CA ASP A 23 22.98 14.77 -4.75
C ASP A 23 22.57 15.71 -3.59
N SER A 24 21.45 16.44 -3.71
CA SER A 24 21.08 17.54 -2.82
C SER A 24 20.05 17.19 -1.74
N LEU A 25 19.76 15.91 -1.47
CA LEU A 25 18.75 15.50 -0.48
C LEU A 25 19.32 14.91 0.82
N LEU A 26 20.64 14.93 1.02
CA LEU A 26 21.26 14.42 2.24
C LEU A 26 21.45 15.49 3.35
N SER A 27 20.99 16.73 3.19
CA SER A 27 21.36 17.83 4.11
C SER A 27 20.22 18.59 4.83
N THR A 28 18.94 18.27 4.62
CA THR A 28 17.86 18.97 5.36
C THR A 28 17.30 18.08 6.47
N LEU A 29 18.08 17.92 7.52
CA LEU A 29 17.59 17.57 8.86
C LEU A 29 17.63 18.85 9.71
N SER A 30 16.57 19.66 9.65
CA SER A 30 16.29 20.68 10.69
C SER A 30 14.89 21.29 10.56
N GLU A 31 14.08 20.97 11.57
CA GLU A 31 13.04 21.78 12.23
C GLU A 31 11.64 21.95 11.61
N ASP A 32 10.69 21.27 12.27
CA ASP A 32 9.37 21.71 12.73
C ASP A 32 8.45 22.41 11.71
N GLY A 33 7.71 21.57 10.98
CA GLY A 33 6.73 21.93 9.95
C GLY A 33 6.93 21.17 8.63
N GLY A 34 8.06 20.47 8.49
CA GLY A 34 8.52 19.79 7.27
C GLY A 34 8.12 18.32 7.07
N GLN A 35 7.66 17.61 8.12
CA GLN A 35 7.50 16.15 8.09
C GLN A 35 6.62 15.63 6.94
N ILE A 36 5.53 16.32 6.59
CA ILE A 36 4.63 15.90 5.49
C ILE A 36 5.27 16.13 4.12
N ARG A 37 6.10 17.16 3.97
CA ARG A 37 6.85 17.41 2.73
C ARG A 37 7.97 16.39 2.57
N ASP A 38 8.62 16.02 3.67
CA ASP A 38 9.65 14.99 3.69
C ASP A 38 9.09 13.62 3.30
N LEU A 39 7.92 13.21 3.82
CA LEU A 39 7.32 11.91 3.48
C LEU A 39 6.96 11.77 1.99
N ASN A 40 6.45 12.84 1.36
CA ASN A 40 6.16 12.80 -0.08
C ASN A 40 7.43 12.71 -0.92
N ILE A 41 8.48 13.45 -0.56
CA ILE A 41 9.80 13.38 -1.21
C ILE A 41 10.41 11.99 -1.03
N LEU A 42 10.27 11.39 0.16
CA LEU A 42 10.71 10.02 0.44
C LEU A 42 9.97 9.00 -0.43
N LYS A 43 8.65 9.15 -0.59
CA LYS A 43 7.84 8.27 -1.44
C LYS A 43 8.25 8.35 -2.91
N GLU A 44 8.47 9.55 -3.44
CA GLU A 44 8.98 9.73 -4.82
C GLU A 44 10.35 9.08 -5.00
N ARG A 45 11.27 9.29 -4.04
CA ARG A 45 12.60 8.67 -4.05
C ARG A 45 12.55 7.14 -4.02
N LEU A 46 11.66 6.56 -3.21
CA LEU A 46 11.43 5.12 -3.18
C LEU A 46 10.96 4.59 -4.54
N GLN A 47 10.04 5.28 -5.19
CA GLN A 47 9.56 4.90 -6.53
C GLN A 47 10.66 4.99 -7.59
N ASP A 48 11.48 6.04 -7.55
CA ASP A 48 12.61 6.20 -8.47
C ASP A 48 13.64 5.08 -8.31
N VAL A 49 14.00 4.73 -7.08
CA VAL A 49 14.95 3.64 -6.80
C VAL A 49 14.40 2.30 -7.28
N ILE A 50 13.10 2.03 -7.12
CA ILE A 50 12.46 0.82 -7.65
C ILE A 50 12.54 0.79 -9.18
N GLN A 51 12.25 1.90 -9.86
CA GLN A 51 12.34 1.97 -11.32
C GLN A 51 13.78 1.71 -11.82
N ILE A 52 14.79 2.22 -11.11
CA ILE A 52 16.20 1.98 -11.41
C ILE A 52 16.58 0.51 -11.16
N LEU A 53 16.09 -0.10 -10.07
CA LEU A 53 16.36 -1.50 -9.73
C LEU A 53 15.68 -2.48 -10.70
N GLY A 54 14.55 -2.09 -11.30
CA GLY A 54 13.86 -2.84 -12.36
C GLY A 54 14.63 -2.82 -13.70
N ASP A 55 15.06 -1.63 -14.16
CA ASP A 55 15.78 -1.45 -15.43
C ASP A 55 17.26 -1.09 -15.23
N PHE A 56 17.99 -1.91 -14.47
CA PHE A 56 19.36 -1.59 -14.05
C PHE A 56 20.33 -1.34 -15.23
N LYS A 57 20.11 -1.99 -16.38
CA LYS A 57 20.99 -1.84 -17.55
C LYS A 57 20.90 -0.47 -18.23
N ASN A 58 19.74 0.19 -18.16
CA ASN A 58 19.46 1.42 -18.91
C ASN A 58 19.41 2.67 -18.02
N ARG A 59 19.05 2.51 -16.75
CA ARG A 59 18.79 3.62 -15.82
C ARG A 59 19.83 3.78 -14.72
N ALA A 60 20.76 2.83 -14.56
CA ALA A 60 21.80 2.96 -13.56
C ALA A 60 22.79 4.06 -13.91
N GLU A 61 23.18 4.85 -12.91
CA GLU A 61 24.29 5.78 -13.04
C GLU A 61 25.61 5.01 -13.30
N PRO A 62 26.46 5.50 -14.21
CA PRO A 62 27.72 4.86 -14.52
C PRO A 62 28.64 4.86 -13.29
N GLY A 63 28.93 3.68 -12.74
CA GLY A 63 29.88 3.48 -11.63
C GLY A 63 29.27 3.08 -10.29
N ARG A 64 27.94 3.19 -10.09
CA ARG A 64 27.28 2.69 -8.87
C ARG A 64 26.98 1.19 -8.95
N LYS A 65 27.23 0.46 -7.86
CA LYS A 65 26.88 -0.96 -7.77
C LYS A 65 25.42 -1.11 -7.31
N ARG A 66 24.77 -2.20 -7.71
CA ARG A 66 23.40 -2.53 -7.26
C ARG A 66 23.26 -2.55 -5.72
N LYS A 67 24.33 -2.95 -5.02
CA LYS A 67 24.37 -2.99 -3.55
C LYS A 67 24.19 -1.60 -2.92
N ASP A 68 24.73 -0.56 -3.53
CA ASP A 68 24.66 0.80 -3.00
C ASP A 68 23.21 1.32 -3.07
N TYR A 69 22.51 1.04 -4.18
CA TYR A 69 21.08 1.35 -4.31
C TYR A 69 20.21 0.60 -3.32
N LEU A 70 20.52 -0.67 -3.02
CA LEU A 70 19.79 -1.45 -2.02
C LEU A 70 19.96 -0.89 -0.60
N GLN A 71 21.16 -0.40 -0.26
CA GLN A 71 21.41 0.23 1.04
C GLN A 71 20.67 1.57 1.18
N VAL A 72 20.65 2.39 0.12
CA VAL A 72 19.86 3.63 0.10
C VAL A 72 18.37 3.31 0.23
N PHE A 73 17.88 2.35 -0.55
CA PHE A 73 16.48 1.91 -0.51
C PHE A 73 16.06 1.42 0.89
N LEU A 74 16.92 0.64 1.55
CA LEU A 74 16.68 0.16 2.90
C LEU A 74 16.52 1.33 3.88
N LYS A 75 17.49 2.27 3.88
CA LYS A 75 17.45 3.42 4.78
C LYS A 75 16.21 4.27 4.58
N ASP A 76 15.81 4.43 3.32
CA ASP A 76 14.63 5.20 2.95
C ASP A 76 13.33 4.54 3.41
N LEU A 77 13.23 3.21 3.30
CA LEU A 77 12.09 2.46 3.84
C LEU A 77 12.04 2.50 5.36
N CYS A 78 13.17 2.40 6.05
CA CYS A 78 13.23 2.51 7.50
C CYS A 78 12.77 3.89 7.98
N ALA A 79 13.14 4.95 7.25
CA ALA A 79 12.72 6.32 7.56
C ALA A 79 11.24 6.58 7.25
N TYR A 80 10.68 5.96 6.20
CA TYR A 80 9.29 6.18 5.80
C TYR A 80 8.29 5.38 6.67
N TYR A 81 8.56 4.10 6.92
CA TYR A 81 7.66 3.21 7.68
C TYR A 81 8.05 3.06 9.16
N ASN A 82 9.12 3.72 9.61
CA ASN A 82 9.58 3.66 11.00
C ASN A 82 9.90 2.24 11.53
N TYR A 83 10.29 1.32 10.65
CA TYR A 83 10.74 -0.03 11.02
C TYR A 83 12.23 -0.09 11.31
N ASN A 84 12.64 -1.09 12.11
CA ASN A 84 14.04 -1.41 12.35
C ASN A 84 14.70 -1.98 11.09
N GLU A 85 15.96 -1.62 10.84
CA GLU A 85 16.80 -2.10 9.72
C GLU A 85 16.81 -3.63 9.62
N PHE A 86 16.95 -4.33 10.75
CA PHE A 86 16.92 -5.80 10.77
C PHE A 86 15.61 -6.38 10.22
N LEU A 87 14.46 -5.79 10.57
CA LEU A 87 13.16 -6.28 10.12
C LEU A 87 12.96 -5.98 8.63
N MET A 88 13.38 -4.80 8.19
CA MET A 88 13.31 -4.41 6.79
C MET A 88 14.17 -5.28 5.88
N GLU A 89 15.37 -5.69 6.33
CA GLU A 89 16.17 -6.67 5.61
C GLU A 89 15.43 -8.01 5.44
N LYS A 90 14.71 -8.47 6.46
CA LYS A 90 13.91 -9.70 6.36
C LYS A 90 12.77 -9.56 5.36
N PHE A 91 12.06 -8.43 5.34
CA PHE A 91 11.01 -8.21 4.35
C PHE A 91 11.55 -8.11 2.92
N MET A 92 12.70 -7.47 2.71
CA MET A 92 13.38 -7.44 1.40
C MET A 92 13.81 -8.83 0.91
N ASN A 93 14.18 -9.72 1.84
CA ASN A 93 14.50 -11.11 1.49
C ASN A 93 13.25 -11.96 1.20
N LEU A 94 12.11 -11.64 1.83
CA LEU A 94 10.86 -12.35 1.63
C LEU A 94 10.19 -11.95 0.30
N PHE A 95 10.23 -10.66 -0.03
CA PHE A 95 9.65 -10.09 -1.24
C PHE A 95 10.76 -9.51 -2.14
N PRO A 96 11.31 -10.30 -3.09
CA PRO A 96 12.39 -9.83 -3.97
C PRO A 96 11.93 -8.74 -4.95
N ASN A 97 10.60 -8.62 -5.15
CA ASN A 97 9.99 -7.58 -5.96
C ASN A 97 9.76 -6.33 -5.12
N GLY A 98 10.43 -5.22 -5.45
CA GLY A 98 10.30 -3.97 -4.70
C GLY A 98 8.90 -3.36 -4.72
N THR A 99 8.10 -3.61 -5.75
CA THR A 99 6.71 -3.13 -5.84
C THR A 99 5.78 -3.89 -4.88
N GLU A 100 5.91 -5.22 -4.83
CA GLU A 100 5.13 -6.09 -3.93
C GLU A 100 5.46 -5.79 -2.46
N LEU A 101 6.74 -5.50 -2.18
CA LEU A 101 7.17 -5.08 -0.85
C LEU A 101 6.47 -3.78 -0.39
N ILE A 102 6.37 -2.76 -1.27
CA ILE A 102 5.67 -1.53 -0.93
C ILE A 102 4.19 -1.78 -0.70
N GLU A 103 3.52 -2.53 -1.59
CA GLU A 103 2.10 -2.85 -1.42
C GLU A 103 1.85 -3.59 -0.10
N PHE A 104 2.74 -4.51 0.28
CA PHE A 104 2.69 -5.19 1.57
C PHE A 104 2.83 -4.21 2.74
N LEU A 105 3.83 -3.33 2.72
CA LEU A 105 4.07 -2.37 3.80
C LEU A 105 2.92 -1.35 3.89
N ASP A 106 2.46 -0.81 2.76
CA ASP A 106 1.30 0.08 2.70
C ASP A 106 0.07 -0.62 3.29
N ALA A 107 -0.20 -1.89 2.94
CA ALA A 107 -1.33 -2.64 3.49
C ALA A 107 -1.26 -2.87 5.01
N ASN A 108 -0.06 -2.88 5.61
CA ASN A 108 0.09 -3.01 7.07
C ASN A 108 -0.21 -1.70 7.82
N GLU A 109 -0.01 -0.54 7.18
CA GLU A 109 -0.35 0.76 7.76
C GLU A 109 -1.86 1.05 7.73
N HIS A 110 -2.59 0.41 6.81
CA HIS A 110 -4.04 0.54 6.76
C HIS A 110 -4.70 -0.18 7.94
N GLN A 111 -5.53 0.55 8.68
CA GLN A 111 -6.33 -0.02 9.75
C GLN A 111 -7.21 -1.15 9.21
N ARG A 112 -7.16 -2.30 9.89
CA ARG A 112 -7.94 -3.47 9.46
C ARG A 112 -9.44 -3.16 9.60
N PRO A 113 -10.26 -3.46 8.58
CA PRO A 113 -11.70 -3.31 8.70
C PRO A 113 -12.25 -4.19 9.82
N VAL A 114 -13.24 -3.67 10.54
CA VAL A 114 -13.86 -4.39 11.65
C VAL A 114 -14.79 -5.46 11.09
N THR A 115 -14.53 -6.71 11.46
CA THR A 115 -15.31 -7.86 10.99
C THR A 115 -16.01 -8.58 12.12
N ILE A 116 -17.22 -9.04 11.81
CA ILE A 116 -18.14 -9.68 12.74
C ILE A 116 -18.38 -11.12 12.28
N ARG A 117 -18.31 -12.06 13.23
CA ARG A 117 -18.80 -13.42 13.05
C ARG A 117 -20.19 -13.56 13.64
N THR A 118 -21.16 -13.89 12.79
CA THR A 118 -22.50 -14.25 13.25
C THR A 118 -22.48 -15.59 13.99
N ASN A 119 -23.21 -15.70 15.09
CA ASN A 119 -23.48 -16.96 15.78
C ASN A 119 -24.70 -17.66 15.13
N PRO A 120 -24.50 -18.70 14.31
CA PRO A 120 -25.59 -19.37 13.60
C PRO A 120 -26.54 -20.14 14.55
N LEU A 121 -26.15 -20.38 15.80
CA LEU A 121 -27.01 -21.02 16.80
C LEU A 121 -28.14 -20.10 17.26
N LYS A 122 -27.94 -18.78 17.23
CA LYS A 122 -28.91 -17.79 17.71
C LYS A 122 -29.62 -17.05 16.58
N THR A 123 -28.89 -16.65 15.54
CA THR A 123 -29.43 -15.79 14.48
C THR A 123 -28.81 -16.13 13.13
N ARG A 124 -29.57 -15.99 12.04
CA ARG A 124 -29.02 -16.11 10.69
C ARG A 124 -28.33 -14.82 10.27
N ARG A 125 -27.28 -14.93 9.42
CA ARG A 125 -26.53 -13.76 8.91
C ARG A 125 -27.43 -12.67 8.31
N GLY A 126 -28.45 -13.06 7.55
CA GLY A 126 -29.37 -12.11 6.92
C GLY A 126 -30.26 -11.36 7.92
N GLU A 127 -30.68 -12.00 9.00
CA GLU A 127 -31.47 -11.38 10.07
C GLU A 127 -30.60 -10.45 10.90
N LEU A 128 -29.38 -10.87 11.23
CA LEU A 128 -28.43 -10.04 11.95
C LEU A 128 -28.08 -8.79 11.13
N ALA A 129 -27.80 -8.92 9.83
CA ALA A 129 -27.52 -7.79 8.97
C ALA A 129 -28.70 -6.78 8.96
N LYS A 130 -29.95 -7.26 8.87
CA LYS A 130 -31.13 -6.40 8.97
C LYS A 130 -31.22 -5.66 10.31
N SER A 131 -30.95 -6.35 11.42
CA SER A 131 -30.96 -5.73 12.77
C SER A 131 -29.91 -4.64 12.90
N LEU A 132 -28.71 -4.87 12.36
CA LEU A 132 -27.60 -3.91 12.39
C LEU A 132 -27.86 -2.70 11.46
N ILE A 133 -28.42 -2.93 10.26
CA ILE A 133 -28.82 -1.86 9.33
C ILE A 133 -29.93 -0.99 9.94
N ALA A 134 -30.90 -1.60 10.63
CA ALA A 134 -31.97 -0.87 11.30
C ALA A 134 -31.45 0.10 12.40
N ARG A 135 -30.22 -0.11 12.87
CA ARG A 135 -29.54 0.74 13.85
C ARG A 135 -28.54 1.72 13.25
N GLY A 136 -28.51 1.85 11.93
CA GLY A 136 -27.62 2.76 11.23
C GLY A 136 -26.17 2.27 11.14
N MET A 137 -25.94 0.95 11.19
CA MET A 137 -24.63 0.38 10.86
C MET A 137 -24.57 0.02 9.38
N ASN A 138 -23.48 0.39 8.71
CA ASN A 138 -23.23 -0.03 7.34
C ASN A 138 -22.49 -1.38 7.32
N VAL A 139 -23.23 -2.45 7.01
CA VAL A 139 -22.72 -3.83 7.05
C VAL A 139 -22.88 -4.51 5.71
N ASP A 140 -21.80 -5.13 5.25
CA ASP A 140 -21.79 -5.92 4.02
C ASP A 140 -21.34 -7.37 4.27
N PRO A 141 -21.75 -8.33 3.42
CA PRO A 141 -21.21 -9.68 3.46
C PRO A 141 -19.70 -9.66 3.21
N ALA A 142 -18.92 -10.31 4.09
CA ALA A 142 -17.47 -10.21 4.04
C ALA A 142 -16.86 -10.76 2.74
N ALA A 143 -17.14 -12.03 2.44
CA ALA A 143 -16.64 -12.68 1.24
C ALA A 143 -17.55 -13.84 0.85
N LYS A 144 -17.55 -14.20 -0.44
CA LYS A 144 -18.38 -15.28 -1.00
C LYS A 144 -18.12 -16.65 -0.35
N TRP A 145 -16.91 -16.89 0.16
CA TRP A 145 -16.55 -18.13 0.85
C TRP A 145 -17.11 -18.21 2.28
N THR A 146 -17.36 -17.08 2.93
CA THR A 146 -17.94 -17.04 4.28
C THR A 146 -19.47 -16.96 4.23
N LYS A 147 -20.15 -17.88 4.90
CA LYS A 147 -21.61 -17.78 5.11
C LYS A 147 -21.99 -16.97 6.35
N VAL A 148 -21.04 -16.73 7.26
CA VAL A 148 -21.26 -16.16 8.60
C VAL A 148 -20.63 -14.77 8.82
N GLY A 149 -19.72 -14.37 7.94
CA GLY A 149 -18.93 -13.14 8.07
C GLY A 149 -19.66 -11.90 7.58
N LEU A 150 -19.56 -10.82 8.35
CA LEU A 150 -19.98 -9.47 7.99
C LEU A 150 -18.81 -8.50 8.18
N ILE A 151 -18.64 -7.56 7.26
CA ILE A 151 -17.71 -6.43 7.40
C ILE A 151 -18.53 -5.21 7.80
N VAL A 152 -18.06 -4.47 8.80
CA VAL A 152 -18.62 -3.19 9.22
C VAL A 152 -17.71 -2.09 8.69
N TYR A 153 -18.24 -1.21 7.85
CA TYR A 153 -17.49 -0.05 7.34
C TYR A 153 -17.61 1.16 8.26
N ASP A 154 -18.85 1.44 8.67
CA ASP A 154 -19.16 2.57 9.53
C ASP A 154 -20.30 2.21 10.48
N SER A 155 -20.27 2.81 11.66
CA SER A 155 -21.18 2.48 12.74
C SER A 155 -21.40 3.67 13.66
N GLN A 156 -22.64 4.14 13.75
CA GLN A 156 -23.01 5.21 14.68
C GLN A 156 -22.89 4.77 16.15
N VAL A 157 -23.15 3.49 16.42
CA VAL A 157 -23.04 2.87 17.76
C VAL A 157 -21.82 1.97 17.79
N PRO A 158 -20.99 1.95 18.84
CA PRO A 158 -19.85 1.04 18.90
C PRO A 158 -20.31 -0.43 18.83
N VAL A 159 -19.65 -1.21 17.97
CA VAL A 159 -20.01 -2.61 17.66
C VAL A 159 -20.00 -3.55 18.88
N GLY A 160 -19.31 -3.16 19.96
CA GLY A 160 -19.25 -3.92 21.22
C GLY A 160 -20.31 -3.55 22.27
N ALA A 161 -21.12 -2.50 22.04
CA ALA A 161 -22.14 -2.07 22.98
C ALA A 161 -23.57 -2.41 22.53
N THR A 162 -23.73 -3.12 21.41
CA THR A 162 -25.06 -3.47 20.92
C THR A 162 -25.67 -4.59 21.79
N PRO A 163 -26.97 -4.56 22.08
CA PRO A 163 -27.65 -5.69 22.71
C PRO A 163 -27.54 -7.00 21.90
N GLU A 164 -27.33 -6.98 20.58
CA GLU A 164 -27.04 -8.20 19.80
C GLU A 164 -25.69 -8.79 20.17
N TYR A 165 -24.68 -7.94 20.41
CA TYR A 165 -23.39 -8.37 20.90
C TYR A 165 -23.52 -8.93 22.32
N LEU A 166 -24.20 -8.21 23.22
CA LEU A 166 -24.43 -8.64 24.61
C LEU A 166 -25.27 -9.92 24.69
N ALA A 167 -26.25 -10.09 23.80
CA ALA A 167 -27.03 -11.32 23.66
C ALA A 167 -26.23 -12.46 23.01
N GLY A 168 -25.01 -12.23 22.53
CA GLY A 168 -24.16 -13.23 21.90
C GLY A 168 -24.64 -13.68 20.52
N HIS A 169 -25.35 -12.81 19.80
CA HIS A 169 -25.74 -13.04 18.40
C HIS A 169 -24.53 -12.99 17.47
N TYR A 170 -23.47 -12.28 17.87
CA TYR A 170 -22.23 -12.24 17.13
C TYR A 170 -21.02 -11.98 18.03
N ILE A 171 -19.84 -12.25 17.49
CA ILE A 171 -18.55 -11.96 18.11
C ILE A 171 -17.67 -11.16 17.15
N LEU A 172 -16.85 -10.25 17.69
CA LEU A 172 -15.83 -9.54 16.93
C LEU A 172 -14.68 -10.49 16.67
N GLN A 173 -14.40 -10.79 15.40
CA GLN A 173 -13.38 -11.74 15.01
C GLN A 173 -12.84 -11.35 13.63
N GLY A 174 -11.52 -11.31 13.48
CA GLY A 174 -10.88 -11.00 12.20
C GLY A 174 -11.15 -12.06 11.13
N LEU A 175 -11.25 -11.65 9.86
CA LEU A 175 -11.48 -12.58 8.73
C LEU A 175 -10.44 -13.70 8.64
N SER A 176 -9.18 -13.38 8.95
CA SER A 176 -8.09 -14.37 8.96
C SER A 176 -8.32 -15.50 9.97
N SER A 177 -9.11 -15.26 11.02
CA SER A 177 -9.41 -16.26 12.05
C SER A 177 -10.59 -17.17 11.68
N PHE A 178 -11.27 -16.92 10.55
CA PHE A 178 -12.30 -17.84 10.04
C PHE A 178 -11.68 -19.00 9.26
N LEU A 179 -10.47 -18.81 8.75
CA LEU A 179 -9.67 -19.85 8.15
C LEU A 179 -8.78 -20.45 9.25
N PRO A 180 -8.82 -21.77 9.47
CA PRO A 180 -7.91 -22.45 10.38
C PRO A 180 -6.47 -22.45 9.85
#